data_AF-A0A512DIG2-F1
#
_entry.id   AF-A0A512DIG2-F1
#
_cell.length_a   1.000
_cell.length_b   1.000
_cell.length_c   1.000
_cell.angle_alpha   90.00
_cell.angle_beta   90.00
_cell.angle_gamma   90.00
#
_symmetry.space_group_name_H-M   'P 1'
#
loop_
_entity.id
_entity.type
_entity.pdbx_description
1 polymer ?
#
loop_
_entity_poly.entity_id
_entity_poly.type
_entity_poly.pdbx_seq_one_letter_code
_entity_poly.pdbx_strand_id
1 'polypeptide(L)'
;MSILLTGFLASLAAGAATGLGAVPLLLVRSVSKRIQNALLGFAAGVMLAASFFSLILPALETGAGPAVVGAGILLGATCLWALDLLMPHEHFENGRRGPQADSLRRIWLFVIAITLHNIPEGLAVGVGFGTGDTATGYPLAFGIGLQNMPEGLAVAVALYGVGYSRPKAVGIALATGLVEPLGALVGVIAVSMAAPLLPWGLAFAAGAMIFVVSNEIIPETHRAGLEKAASVGLMLGFVIMLYLDVSLS
;
A
#
# COMPACT_ATOMS: atom_id res chain seq x y z
N MET A 1 -26.30 13.57 6.15
CA MET A 1 -24.88 13.88 5.86
C MET A 1 -24.74 14.11 4.36
N SER A 2 -23.99 15.11 3.88
CA SER A 2 -23.76 15.25 2.43
C SER A 2 -22.91 14.08 1.92
N ILE A 3 -23.12 13.65 0.67
CA ILE A 3 -22.33 12.57 0.04
C ILE A 3 -20.83 12.86 0.11
N LEU A 4 -20.45 14.14 -0.08
CA LEU A 4 -19.08 14.63 0.07
C LEU A 4 -18.50 14.33 1.46
N LEU A 5 -19.24 14.69 2.52
CA LEU A 5 -18.79 14.48 3.88
C LEU A 5 -18.77 12.99 4.24
N THR A 6 -19.75 12.21 3.76
CA THR A 6 -19.77 10.76 3.96
C THR A 6 -18.57 10.08 3.29
N GLY A 7 -18.29 10.38 2.01
CA GLY A 7 -17.15 9.80 1.30
C GLY A 7 -15.81 10.19 1.90
N PHE A 8 -15.67 11.45 2.32
CA PHE A 8 -14.48 11.91 3.04
C PHE A 8 -14.28 11.17 4.38
N LEU A 9 -15.34 11.04 5.19
CA LEU A 9 -15.25 10.36 6.49
C LEU A 9 -15.01 8.86 6.35
N ALA A 10 -15.63 8.22 5.36
CA ALA A 10 -15.40 6.81 5.06
C ALA A 10 -13.95 6.56 4.63
N SER A 11 -13.41 7.39 3.75
CA SER A 11 -12.01 7.31 3.33
C SER A 11 -11.03 7.71 4.45
N LEU A 12 -11.41 8.63 5.35
CA LEU A 12 -10.62 8.93 6.54
C LEU A 12 -10.56 7.73 7.50
N ALA A 13 -11.67 7.01 7.66
CA ALA A 13 -11.69 5.79 8.46
C ALA A 13 -10.81 4.69 7.83
N ALA A 14 -10.90 4.52 6.50
CA ALA A 14 -10.04 3.60 5.75
C ALA A 14 -8.55 3.97 5.88
N GLY A 15 -8.19 5.23 5.63
CA GLY A 15 -6.82 5.73 5.80
C GLY A 15 -6.29 5.63 7.23
N ALA A 16 -7.14 5.93 8.22
CA ALA A 16 -6.77 5.75 9.62
C ALA A 16 -6.53 4.29 10.00
N ALA A 17 -7.17 3.34 9.30
CA ALA A 17 -6.95 1.91 9.51
C ALA A 17 -5.48 1.50 9.22
N THR A 18 -4.79 2.21 8.32
CA THR A 18 -3.33 2.08 8.13
C THR A 18 -2.57 2.34 9.44
N GLY A 19 -2.86 3.46 10.10
CA GLY A 19 -2.25 3.76 11.41
C GLY A 19 -2.68 2.77 12.49
N LEU A 20 -3.95 2.36 12.49
CA LEU A 20 -4.51 1.40 13.45
C LEU A 20 -3.80 0.05 13.36
N GLY A 21 -3.58 -0.45 12.15
CA GLY A 21 -2.87 -1.71 11.90
C GLY A 21 -1.41 -1.68 12.36
N ALA A 22 -0.81 -0.49 12.42
CA ALA A 22 0.55 -0.29 12.92
C ALA A 22 0.65 -0.24 14.46
N VAL A 23 -0.46 0.01 15.18
CA VAL A 23 -0.49 0.12 16.66
C VAL A 23 0.09 -1.09 17.40
N PRO A 24 -0.13 -2.36 16.98
CA PRO A 24 0.46 -3.52 17.64
C PRO A 24 1.98 -3.40 17.82
N LEU A 25 2.70 -2.71 16.93
CA LEU A 25 4.14 -2.48 17.06
C LEU A 25 4.51 -1.71 18.34
N LEU A 26 3.64 -0.81 18.81
CA LEU A 26 3.85 -0.04 20.06
C LEU A 26 3.78 -0.94 21.31
N LEU A 27 3.03 -2.03 21.24
CA LEU A 27 2.81 -2.95 22.35
C LEU A 27 3.93 -3.99 22.48
N VAL A 28 4.67 -4.25 21.40
CA VAL A 28 5.71 -5.28 21.36
C VAL A 28 7.04 -4.74 21.88
N ARG A 29 7.59 -5.37 22.93
CA ARG A 29 8.86 -4.97 23.57
C ARG A 29 10.10 -5.18 22.71
N SER A 30 10.15 -6.25 21.93
CA SER A 30 11.25 -6.53 20.98
C SER A 30 10.75 -7.43 19.86
N VAL A 31 11.26 -7.21 18.65
CA VAL A 31 10.97 -8.03 17.47
C VAL A 31 12.28 -8.69 17.05
N SER A 32 12.33 -10.02 17.04
CA SER A 32 13.53 -10.73 16.58
C SER A 32 13.71 -10.54 15.07
N LYS A 33 14.95 -10.62 14.56
CA LYS A 33 15.22 -10.54 13.11
C LYS A 33 14.40 -11.53 12.29
N ARG A 34 14.14 -12.71 12.85
CA ARG A 34 13.29 -13.74 12.21
C ARG A 34 11.83 -13.31 12.09
N ILE A 35 11.27 -12.72 13.14
CA ILE A 35 9.89 -12.20 13.11
C ILE A 35 9.81 -11.00 12.17
N GLN A 36 10.80 -10.10 12.20
CA GLN A 36 10.86 -8.95 11.29
C GLN A 36 10.87 -9.40 9.82
N ASN A 37 11.70 -10.39 9.46
CA ASN A 37 11.71 -10.93 8.10
C ASN A 37 10.42 -11.65 7.73
N ALA A 38 9.79 -12.38 8.66
CA ALA A 38 8.49 -13.00 8.43
C ALA A 38 7.41 -11.94 8.19
N LEU A 39 7.41 -10.84 8.95
CA LEU A 39 6.46 -9.73 8.80
C LEU A 39 6.70 -8.94 7.49
N LEU A 40 7.96 -8.73 7.10
CA LEU A 40 8.30 -8.15 5.79
C LEU A 40 7.89 -9.07 4.63
N GLY A 41 8.08 -10.38 4.78
CA GLY A 41 7.56 -11.36 3.83
C GLY A 41 6.04 -11.30 3.74
N PHE A 42 5.36 -11.28 4.90
CA PHE A 42 3.91 -11.12 5.00
C PHE A 42 3.41 -9.87 4.28
N ALA A 43 4.09 -8.73 4.45
CA ALA A 43 3.82 -7.51 3.71
C ALA A 43 3.87 -7.71 2.20
N ALA A 44 4.96 -8.30 1.70
CA ALA A 44 5.10 -8.61 0.27
C ALA A 44 3.96 -9.50 -0.24
N GLY A 45 3.54 -10.48 0.56
CA GLY A 45 2.40 -11.34 0.25
C GLY A 45 1.09 -10.59 0.13
N VAL A 46 0.78 -9.75 1.11
CA VAL A 46 -0.41 -8.89 1.12
C VAL A 46 -0.44 -8.01 -0.12
N MET A 47 0.67 -7.32 -0.41
CA MET A 47 0.73 -6.38 -1.53
C MET A 47 0.65 -7.05 -2.89
N LEU A 48 1.23 -8.25 -3.06
CA LEU A 48 1.09 -9.02 -4.30
C LEU A 48 -0.36 -9.44 -4.53
N ALA A 49 -1.05 -9.89 -3.47
CA ALA A 49 -2.46 -10.20 -3.55
C ALA A 49 -3.30 -8.95 -3.83
N ALA A 50 -3.13 -7.86 -3.08
CA ALA A 50 -3.85 -6.60 -3.25
C ALA A 50 -3.64 -5.99 -4.65
N SER A 51 -2.41 -6.07 -5.19
CA SER A 51 -2.12 -5.62 -6.56
C SER A 51 -2.98 -6.33 -7.59
N PHE A 52 -3.28 -7.62 -7.38
CA PHE A 52 -4.11 -8.38 -8.31
C PHE A 52 -5.60 -8.20 -8.02
N PHE A 53 -6.03 -8.53 -6.81
CA PHE A 53 -7.44 -8.65 -6.46
C PHE A 53 -8.11 -7.30 -6.20
N SER A 54 -7.40 -6.36 -5.59
CA SER A 54 -7.98 -5.08 -5.15
C SER A 54 -7.66 -3.93 -6.13
N LEU A 55 -6.79 -4.16 -7.10
CA LEU A 55 -6.44 -3.16 -8.12
C LEU A 55 -6.63 -3.63 -9.56
N ILE A 56 -5.92 -4.67 -10.01
CA ILE A 56 -5.97 -5.10 -11.42
C ILE A 56 -7.36 -5.59 -11.81
N LEU A 57 -7.98 -6.44 -10.99
CA LEU A 57 -9.34 -6.93 -11.23
C LEU A 57 -10.37 -5.79 -11.23
N PRO A 58 -10.46 -4.93 -10.19
CA PRO A 58 -11.33 -3.76 -10.21
C PRO A 58 -11.10 -2.84 -11.40
N ALA A 59 -9.83 -2.63 -11.82
CA ALA A 59 -9.54 -1.85 -13.02
C ALA A 59 -10.17 -2.45 -14.28
N LEU A 60 -10.10 -3.77 -14.46
CA LEU A 60 -10.74 -4.48 -15.57
C LEU A 60 -12.27 -4.43 -15.47
N GLU A 61 -12.83 -4.53 -14.26
CA GLU A 61 -14.28 -4.50 -14.00
C GLU A 61 -14.91 -3.13 -14.29
N THR A 62 -14.11 -2.05 -14.35
CA THR A 62 -14.58 -0.76 -14.90
C THR A 62 -14.95 -0.82 -16.38
N GLY A 63 -14.65 -1.92 -17.07
CA GLY A 63 -14.81 -2.10 -18.51
C GLY A 63 -13.56 -1.71 -19.31
N ALA A 64 -12.46 -1.35 -18.64
CA ALA A 64 -11.19 -1.07 -19.30
C ALA A 64 -10.61 -2.34 -19.94
N GLY A 65 -10.17 -2.22 -21.20
CA GLY A 65 -9.53 -3.32 -21.90
C GLY A 65 -8.14 -3.66 -21.32
N PRO A 66 -7.65 -4.90 -21.53
CA PRO A 66 -6.34 -5.34 -21.02
C PRO A 66 -5.17 -4.45 -21.45
N ALA A 67 -5.26 -3.77 -22.60
CA ALA A 67 -4.24 -2.84 -23.06
C ALA A 67 -4.12 -1.59 -22.17
N VAL A 68 -5.24 -1.05 -21.69
CA VAL A 68 -5.27 0.11 -20.78
C VAL A 68 -4.67 -0.28 -19.43
N VAL A 69 -5.12 -1.41 -18.88
CA VAL A 69 -4.62 -1.92 -17.60
C VAL A 69 -3.13 -2.28 -17.70
N GLY A 70 -2.72 -2.96 -18.76
CA GLY A 70 -1.30 -3.28 -19.02
C GLY A 70 -0.43 -2.02 -19.15
N ALA A 71 -0.90 -0.99 -19.86
CA ALA A 71 -0.18 0.27 -19.97
C ALA A 71 -0.07 0.99 -18.62
N GLY A 72 -1.14 1.00 -17.81
CA GLY A 72 -1.13 1.55 -16.46
C GLY A 72 -0.12 0.84 -15.56
N ILE A 73 -0.09 -0.49 -15.57
CA ILE A 73 0.89 -1.31 -14.82
C ILE A 73 2.32 -0.92 -15.22
N LEU A 74 2.62 -0.90 -16.52
CA LEU A 74 3.97 -0.55 -17.00
C LEU A 74 4.34 0.88 -16.62
N LEU A 75 3.40 1.83 -16.70
CA LEU A 75 3.63 3.21 -16.30
C LEU A 75 3.95 3.33 -14.81
N GLY A 76 3.20 2.62 -13.95
CA GLY A 76 3.44 2.56 -12.51
C GLY A 76 4.81 1.98 -12.17
N ALA A 77 5.12 0.81 -12.73
CA ALA A 77 6.40 0.15 -12.53
C ALA A 77 7.57 1.03 -13.02
N THR A 78 7.45 1.64 -14.19
CA THR A 78 8.49 2.52 -14.76
C THR A 78 8.65 3.80 -13.94
N CYS A 79 7.56 4.36 -13.40
CA CYS A 79 7.63 5.52 -12.52
C CYS A 79 8.43 5.21 -11.25
N LEU A 80 8.14 4.10 -10.58
CA LEU A 80 8.89 3.69 -9.39
C LEU A 80 10.33 3.30 -9.72
N TRP A 81 10.57 2.70 -10.88
CA TRP A 81 11.93 2.45 -11.36
C TRP A 81 12.69 3.77 -11.60
N ALA A 82 12.07 4.76 -12.22
CA ALA A 82 12.69 6.07 -12.39
C ALA A 82 12.98 6.74 -11.03
N LEU A 83 12.05 6.65 -10.07
CA LEU A 83 12.28 7.13 -8.71
C LEU A 83 13.43 6.41 -8.02
N ASP A 84 13.53 5.08 -8.19
CA ASP A 84 14.64 4.28 -7.70
C ASP A 84 15.98 4.80 -8.25
N LEU A 85 16.06 5.06 -9.56
CA LEU A 85 17.26 5.62 -10.21
C LEU A 85 17.60 7.04 -9.77
N LEU A 86 16.58 7.88 -9.54
CA LEU A 86 16.74 9.29 -9.18
C LEU A 86 17.09 9.48 -7.70
N MET A 87 16.73 8.54 -6.83
CA MET A 87 17.09 8.63 -5.42
C MET A 87 18.62 8.48 -5.28
N PRO A 88 19.33 9.55 -4.85
CA PRO A 88 20.78 9.56 -4.83
C PRO A 88 21.31 8.47 -3.90
N HIS A 89 22.26 7.68 -4.39
CA HIS A 89 22.96 6.65 -3.59
C HIS A 89 23.77 7.27 -2.42
N GLU A 90 23.96 8.59 -2.41
CA GLU A 90 24.85 9.31 -1.50
C GLU A 90 24.13 10.15 -0.42
N HIS A 91 22.80 10.37 -0.50
CA HIS A 91 22.13 11.43 0.29
C HIS A 91 21.46 11.01 1.61
N PHE A 92 21.75 9.82 2.13
CA PHE A 92 21.50 9.53 3.54
C PHE A 92 22.73 9.89 4.38
N GLU A 93 23.12 11.17 4.35
CA GLU A 93 24.22 11.79 5.11
C GLU A 93 23.91 11.86 6.62
N ASN A 94 23.69 10.70 7.24
CA ASN A 94 23.74 10.49 8.69
C ASN A 94 24.79 9.42 9.03
N GLY A 95 25.93 9.43 8.33
CA GLY A 95 27.07 8.54 8.60
C GLY A 95 26.85 7.05 8.30
N ARG A 96 25.74 6.67 7.68
CA ARG A 96 25.45 5.27 7.28
C ARG A 96 26.02 5.00 5.90
N ARG A 97 27.01 4.13 5.80
CA ARG A 97 27.60 3.66 4.53
C ARG A 97 27.38 2.15 4.36
N GLY A 98 27.38 1.70 3.11
CA GLY A 98 27.30 0.27 2.78
C GLY A 98 25.90 -0.32 3.02
N PRO A 99 25.79 -1.60 3.41
CA PRO A 99 24.54 -2.37 3.38
C PRO A 99 23.35 -1.74 4.16
N GLN A 100 23.60 -0.83 5.10
CA GLN A 100 22.56 -0.13 5.87
C GLN A 100 21.91 1.04 5.11
N ALA A 101 22.67 1.72 4.24
CA ALA A 101 22.15 2.79 3.40
C ALA A 101 21.18 2.22 2.35
N ASP A 102 21.53 1.06 1.78
CA ASP A 102 20.67 0.35 0.83
C ASP A 102 19.34 -0.02 1.46
N SER A 103 19.32 -0.69 2.64
CA SER A 103 18.06 -1.04 3.33
C SER A 103 17.16 0.17 3.55
N LEU A 104 17.74 1.32 3.94
CA LEU A 104 16.97 2.53 4.18
C LEU A 104 16.32 3.06 2.89
N ARG A 105 17.07 3.06 1.79
CA ARG A 105 16.59 3.42 0.45
C ARG A 105 15.42 2.53 0.02
N ARG A 106 15.58 1.19 0.13
CA ARG A 106 14.52 0.21 -0.20
C ARG A 106 13.24 0.46 0.58
N ILE A 107 13.38 0.73 1.88
CA ILE A 107 12.24 0.95 2.77
C ILE A 107 11.56 2.29 2.50
N TRP A 108 12.29 3.33 2.06
CA TRP A 108 11.65 4.57 1.64
C TRP A 108 10.94 4.44 0.30
N LEU A 109 11.48 3.69 -0.67
CA LEU A 109 10.73 3.35 -1.89
C LEU A 109 9.45 2.61 -1.57
N PHE A 110 9.52 1.70 -0.60
CA PHE A 110 8.36 0.99 -0.10
C PHE A 110 7.30 1.92 0.51
N VAL A 111 7.71 2.83 1.38
CA VAL A 111 6.81 3.86 1.95
C VAL A 111 6.19 4.71 0.85
N ILE A 112 6.96 5.12 -0.15
CA ILE A 112 6.49 5.93 -1.28
C ILE A 112 5.50 5.13 -2.13
N ALA A 113 5.78 3.87 -2.45
CA ALA A 113 4.87 3.03 -3.22
C ALA A 113 3.54 2.80 -2.51
N ILE A 114 3.55 2.55 -1.19
CA ILE A 114 2.31 2.44 -0.40
C ILE A 114 1.56 3.77 -0.39
N THR A 115 2.26 4.90 -0.26
CA THR A 115 1.61 6.22 -0.35
C THR A 115 0.93 6.42 -1.72
N LEU A 116 1.57 5.98 -2.81
CA LEU A 116 1.01 6.04 -4.15
C LEU A 116 -0.15 5.06 -4.36
N HIS A 117 -0.13 3.91 -3.69
CA HIS A 117 -1.20 2.91 -3.69
C HIS A 117 -2.49 3.43 -3.04
N ASN A 118 -2.33 4.14 -1.92
CA ASN A 118 -3.44 4.71 -1.15
C ASN A 118 -4.20 5.83 -1.91
N ILE A 119 -3.59 6.44 -2.93
CA ILE A 119 -4.25 7.49 -3.73
C ILE A 119 -5.41 6.90 -4.56
N PRO A 120 -5.21 5.89 -5.42
CA PRO A 120 -6.31 5.22 -6.13
C PRO A 120 -7.38 4.61 -5.23
N GLU A 121 -7.03 4.10 -4.05
CA GLU A 121 -8.02 3.59 -3.10
C GLU A 121 -8.95 4.69 -2.60
N GLY A 122 -8.37 5.81 -2.15
CA GLY A 122 -9.15 7.00 -1.79
C GLY A 122 -10.04 7.46 -2.93
N LEU A 123 -9.48 7.53 -4.15
CA LEU A 123 -10.25 7.88 -5.35
C LEU A 123 -11.42 6.91 -5.58
N ALA A 124 -11.20 5.61 -5.43
CA ALA A 124 -12.22 4.57 -5.60
C ALA A 124 -13.36 4.74 -4.58
N VAL A 125 -13.03 4.96 -3.29
CA VAL A 125 -14.03 5.29 -2.26
C VAL A 125 -14.83 6.52 -2.68
N GLY A 126 -14.15 7.58 -3.12
CA GLY A 126 -14.79 8.82 -3.53
C GLY A 126 -15.72 8.66 -4.74
N VAL A 127 -15.28 7.93 -5.77
CA VAL A 127 -16.11 7.61 -6.94
C VAL A 127 -17.31 6.75 -6.53
N GLY A 128 -17.11 5.75 -5.68
CA GLY A 128 -18.17 4.88 -5.16
C GLY A 128 -19.30 5.69 -4.52
N PHE A 129 -18.97 6.58 -3.57
CA PHE A 129 -19.96 7.47 -2.97
C PHE A 129 -20.51 8.52 -3.94
N GLY A 130 -19.68 9.03 -4.85
CA GLY A 130 -20.01 10.10 -5.78
C GLY A 130 -21.09 9.75 -6.81
N THR A 131 -21.36 8.47 -7.03
CA THR A 131 -22.50 7.99 -7.83
C THR A 131 -23.86 8.22 -7.14
N GLY A 132 -23.86 8.57 -5.86
CA GLY A 132 -25.07 8.70 -5.03
C GLY A 132 -25.55 7.38 -4.44
N ASP A 133 -24.91 6.26 -4.78
CA ASP A 133 -25.21 4.95 -4.22
C ASP A 133 -24.32 4.65 -3.00
N THR A 134 -24.84 4.86 -1.81
CA THR A 134 -24.13 4.52 -0.57
C THR A 134 -24.01 3.00 -0.35
N ALA A 135 -24.83 2.19 -1.02
CA ALA A 135 -24.78 0.73 -0.88
C ALA A 135 -23.50 0.13 -1.46
N THR A 136 -22.86 0.83 -2.40
CA THR A 136 -21.55 0.45 -2.95
C THR A 136 -20.38 1.14 -2.23
N GLY A 137 -20.56 2.41 -1.84
CA GLY A 137 -19.50 3.18 -1.18
C GLY A 137 -19.05 2.63 0.19
N TYR A 138 -19.98 2.19 1.05
CA TYR A 138 -19.62 1.69 2.38
C TYR A 138 -18.87 0.34 2.36
N PRO A 139 -19.32 -0.70 1.62
CA PRO A 139 -18.56 -1.94 1.48
C PRO A 139 -17.16 -1.69 0.93
N LEU A 140 -17.02 -0.83 -0.08
CA LEU A 140 -15.72 -0.50 -0.67
C LEU A 140 -14.77 0.14 0.36
N ALA A 141 -15.23 1.16 1.09
CA ALA A 141 -14.42 1.81 2.12
C ALA A 141 -14.05 0.85 3.26
N PHE A 142 -14.95 -0.06 3.62
CA PHE A 142 -14.70 -1.08 4.64
C PHE A 142 -13.67 -2.12 4.19
N GLY A 143 -13.79 -2.60 2.95
CA GLY A 143 -12.82 -3.50 2.31
C GLY A 143 -11.42 -2.92 2.30
N ILE A 144 -11.29 -1.69 1.80
CA ILE A 144 -10.03 -0.93 1.79
C ILE A 144 -9.47 -0.76 3.21
N GLY A 145 -10.29 -0.34 4.17
CA GLY A 145 -9.84 -0.20 5.56
C GLY A 145 -9.29 -1.50 6.16
N LEU A 146 -9.87 -2.66 5.82
CA LEU A 146 -9.42 -3.95 6.34
C LEU A 146 -8.07 -4.39 5.77
N GLN A 147 -7.78 -4.13 4.50
CA GLN A 147 -6.45 -4.41 3.94
C GLN A 147 -5.39 -3.40 4.40
N ASN A 148 -5.79 -2.16 4.67
CA ASN A 148 -4.87 -1.10 5.09
C ASN A 148 -4.27 -1.36 6.47
N MET A 149 -4.95 -2.14 7.32
CA MET A 149 -4.40 -2.58 8.60
C MET A 149 -3.12 -3.44 8.43
N PRO A 150 -3.13 -4.57 7.69
CA PRO A 150 -1.94 -5.29 7.27
C PRO A 150 -0.84 -4.42 6.64
N GLU A 151 -1.18 -3.47 5.76
CA GLU A 151 -0.21 -2.60 5.09
C GLU A 151 0.47 -1.63 6.05
N GLY A 152 -0.29 -1.02 6.94
CA GLY A 152 0.26 -0.13 7.95
C GLY A 152 1.20 -0.84 8.92
N LEU A 153 0.87 -2.07 9.32
CA LEU A 153 1.77 -2.91 10.09
C LEU A 153 3.08 -3.16 9.33
N ALA A 154 2.99 -3.45 8.04
CA ALA A 154 4.15 -3.69 7.19
C ALA A 154 5.08 -2.48 7.11
N VAL A 155 4.55 -1.28 6.84
CA VAL A 155 5.29 -0.01 6.84
C VAL A 155 6.00 0.19 8.17
N ALA A 156 5.27 0.03 9.27
CA ALA A 156 5.83 0.28 10.59
C ALA A 156 6.95 -0.71 10.96
N VAL A 157 6.78 -1.99 10.62
CA VAL A 157 7.81 -3.02 10.87
C VAL A 157 9.04 -2.82 10.00
N ALA A 158 8.87 -2.44 8.73
CA ALA A 158 9.98 -2.12 7.84
C ALA A 158 10.83 -0.96 8.39
N LEU A 159 10.18 0.15 8.75
CA LEU A 159 10.85 1.33 9.31
C LEU A 159 11.54 1.02 10.64
N TYR A 160 10.87 0.28 11.53
CA TYR A 160 11.48 -0.19 12.79
C TYR A 160 12.73 -1.04 12.52
N GLY A 161 12.68 -1.87 11.48
CA GLY A 161 13.77 -2.72 11.02
C GLY A 161 15.05 -2.00 10.61
N VAL A 162 14.95 -0.76 10.12
CA VAL A 162 16.09 0.12 9.80
C VAL A 162 16.39 1.15 10.88
N GLY A 163 15.85 0.94 12.08
CA GLY A 163 16.20 1.65 13.31
C GLY A 163 15.36 2.89 13.60
N TYR A 164 14.17 3.04 13.00
CA TYR A 164 13.23 4.08 13.43
C TYR A 164 12.61 3.69 14.77
N SER A 165 12.30 4.68 15.63
CA SER A 165 11.55 4.42 16.85
C SER A 165 10.11 3.99 16.52
N ARG A 166 9.51 3.15 17.36
CA ARG A 166 8.15 2.64 17.13
C ARG A 166 7.11 3.75 16.90
N PRO A 167 7.04 4.82 17.73
CA PRO A 167 6.08 5.89 17.50
C PRO A 167 6.30 6.60 16.16
N LYS A 168 7.56 6.77 15.74
CA LYS A 168 7.89 7.37 14.44
C LYS A 168 7.47 6.46 13.29
N ALA A 169 7.71 5.15 13.41
CA ALA A 169 7.31 4.18 12.40
C ALA A 169 5.77 4.11 12.23
N VAL A 170 5.03 4.08 13.35
CA VAL A 170 3.56 4.13 13.34
C VAL A 170 3.04 5.45 12.79
N GLY A 171 3.66 6.58 13.15
CA GLY A 171 3.28 7.89 12.63
C GLY A 171 3.48 8.01 11.12
N ILE A 172 4.57 7.45 10.58
CA ILE A 172 4.79 7.40 9.13
C ILE A 172 3.75 6.48 8.45
N ALA A 173 3.46 5.31 9.01
CA ALA A 173 2.41 4.42 8.48
C ALA A 173 1.03 5.09 8.46
N LEU A 174 0.66 5.81 9.53
CA LEU A 174 -0.56 6.60 9.52
C LEU A 174 -0.53 7.68 8.42
N ALA A 175 0.60 8.37 8.25
CA ALA A 175 0.74 9.41 7.25
C ALA A 175 0.56 8.91 5.80
N THR A 176 0.98 7.67 5.50
CA THR A 176 0.72 7.09 4.17
C THR A 176 -0.78 6.85 3.94
N GLY A 177 -1.51 6.37 4.96
CA GLY A 177 -2.97 6.17 4.91
C GLY A 177 -3.77 7.48 4.82
N LEU A 178 -3.32 8.54 5.47
CA LEU A 178 -4.02 9.84 5.47
C LEU A 178 -4.00 10.58 4.13
N VAL A 179 -3.42 9.99 3.08
CA VAL A 179 -3.54 10.48 1.70
C VAL A 179 -4.87 10.06 1.06
N GLU A 180 -5.50 8.96 1.50
CA GLU A 180 -6.77 8.48 0.93
C GLU A 180 -7.88 9.53 0.94
N PRO A 181 -8.12 10.30 2.03
CA PRO A 181 -9.20 11.28 2.06
C PRO A 181 -9.05 12.37 1.01
N LEU A 182 -7.81 12.67 0.60
CA LEU A 182 -7.54 13.61 -0.49
C LEU A 182 -7.98 13.01 -1.84
N GLY A 183 -7.67 11.73 -2.07
CA GLY A 183 -8.16 10.98 -3.23
C GLY A 183 -9.69 10.92 -3.26
N ALA A 184 -10.33 10.67 -2.11
CA ALA A 184 -11.78 10.59 -1.99
C ALA A 184 -12.47 11.92 -2.29
N LEU A 185 -11.91 13.05 -1.85
CA LEU A 185 -12.44 14.37 -2.20
C LEU A 185 -12.43 14.58 -3.72
N VAL A 186 -11.33 14.24 -4.38
CA VAL A 186 -11.24 14.31 -5.85
C VAL A 186 -12.29 13.39 -6.49
N GLY A 187 -12.43 12.17 -5.97
CA GLY A 187 -13.38 11.18 -6.46
C GLY A 187 -14.84 11.64 -6.35
N VAL A 188 -15.26 12.20 -5.22
CA VAL A 188 -16.65 12.65 -5.01
C VAL A 188 -16.95 13.95 -5.75
N ILE A 189 -16.02 14.92 -5.78
CA ILE A 189 -16.27 16.24 -6.39
C ILE A 189 -16.25 16.15 -7.91
N ALA A 190 -15.37 15.34 -8.47
CA ALA A 190 -15.09 15.30 -9.90
C ALA A 190 -15.37 13.91 -10.50
N VAL A 191 -16.46 13.23 -10.08
CA VAL A 191 -16.82 11.87 -10.53
C VAL A 191 -16.73 11.70 -12.05
N SER A 192 -17.25 12.66 -12.81
CA SER A 192 -17.24 12.64 -14.28
C SER A 192 -15.83 12.68 -14.89
N MET A 193 -14.85 13.22 -14.17
CA MET A 193 -13.44 13.22 -14.55
C MET A 193 -12.67 12.05 -13.92
N ALA A 194 -13.03 11.64 -12.70
CA ALA A 194 -12.37 10.61 -11.92
C ALA A 194 -12.67 9.21 -12.44
N ALA A 195 -13.92 8.90 -12.79
CA ALA A 195 -14.34 7.55 -13.19
C ALA A 195 -13.59 7.04 -14.44
N PRO A 196 -13.38 7.83 -15.52
CA PRO A 196 -12.57 7.40 -16.66
C PRO A 196 -11.07 7.20 -16.36
N LEU A 197 -10.56 7.87 -15.32
CA LEU A 197 -9.16 7.79 -14.90
C LEU A 197 -8.91 6.68 -13.85
N LEU A 198 -9.97 6.21 -13.20
CA LEU A 198 -9.90 5.16 -12.17
C LEU A 198 -9.14 3.90 -12.64
N PRO A 199 -9.42 3.28 -13.82
CA PRO A 199 -8.65 2.11 -14.24
C PRO A 199 -7.17 2.39 -14.46
N TRP A 200 -6.81 3.60 -14.91
CA TRP A 200 -5.41 4.00 -15.04
C TRP A 200 -4.75 4.14 -13.67
N GLY A 201 -5.43 4.76 -12.70
CA GLY A 201 -4.94 4.93 -11.34
C GLY A 201 -4.72 3.59 -10.63
N LEU A 202 -5.71 2.71 -10.68
CA LEU A 202 -5.63 1.37 -10.07
C LEU A 202 -4.50 0.54 -10.71
N ALA A 203 -4.43 0.50 -12.05
CA ALA A 203 -3.38 -0.22 -12.75
C ALA A 203 -1.98 0.36 -12.49
N PHE A 204 -1.86 1.69 -12.42
CA PHE A 204 -0.61 2.36 -12.04
C PHE A 204 -0.15 1.95 -10.64
N ALA A 205 -1.04 1.99 -9.64
CA ALA A 205 -0.70 1.54 -8.30
C ALA A 205 -0.28 0.07 -8.27
N ALA A 206 -0.95 -0.80 -9.03
CA ALA A 206 -0.61 -2.23 -9.08
C ALA A 206 0.81 -2.44 -9.63
N GLY A 207 1.15 -1.75 -10.72
CA GLY A 207 2.50 -1.80 -11.30
C GLY A 207 3.57 -1.27 -10.38
N ALA A 208 3.31 -0.15 -9.69
CA ALA A 208 4.21 0.41 -8.70
C ALA A 208 4.50 -0.57 -7.55
N MET A 209 3.44 -1.22 -7.03
CA MET A 209 3.54 -2.18 -5.93
C MET A 209 4.26 -3.47 -6.34
N ILE A 210 3.95 -4.01 -7.52
CA ILE A 210 4.64 -5.18 -8.08
C ILE A 210 6.14 -4.89 -8.22
N PHE A 211 6.51 -3.71 -8.75
CA PHE A 211 7.91 -3.30 -8.86
C PHE A 211 8.59 -3.28 -7.49
N VAL A 212 8.03 -2.59 -6.51
CA VAL A 212 8.63 -2.48 -5.17
C VAL A 212 8.72 -3.82 -4.46
N VAL A 213 7.71 -4.67 -4.54
CA VAL A 213 7.77 -6.00 -3.91
C VAL A 213 8.90 -6.83 -4.55
N SER A 214 8.99 -6.82 -5.87
CA SER A 214 9.98 -7.60 -6.62
C SER A 214 11.40 -7.09 -6.42
N ASN A 215 11.60 -5.77 -6.51
CA ASN A 215 12.92 -5.16 -6.58
C ASN A 215 13.47 -4.75 -5.20
N GLU A 216 12.60 -4.54 -4.22
CA GLU A 216 12.98 -4.04 -2.90
C GLU A 216 12.68 -5.02 -1.77
N ILE A 217 11.43 -5.45 -1.59
CA ILE A 217 11.03 -6.20 -0.39
C ILE A 217 11.50 -7.66 -0.42
N ILE A 218 11.29 -8.37 -1.53
CA ILE A 218 11.76 -9.76 -1.65
C ILE A 218 13.30 -9.80 -1.49
N PRO A 219 14.10 -8.97 -2.19
CA PRO A 219 15.54 -8.92 -1.95
C PRO A 219 15.91 -8.60 -0.50
N GLU A 220 15.28 -7.62 0.14
CA GLU A 220 15.60 -7.23 1.52
C GLU A 220 15.38 -8.38 2.51
N THR A 221 14.29 -9.15 2.34
CA THR A 221 14.01 -10.29 3.21
C THR A 221 15.02 -11.44 3.04
N HIS A 222 15.68 -11.55 1.89
CA HIS A 222 16.65 -12.63 1.63
C HIS A 222 18.08 -12.27 2.12
N ARG A 223 18.35 -11.00 2.45
CA ARG A 223 19.70 -10.56 2.84
C ARG A 223 20.19 -11.12 4.18
N ALA A 224 19.26 -11.44 5.09
CA ALA A 224 19.62 -11.92 6.43
C ALA A 224 19.79 -13.45 6.52
N GLY A 225 19.67 -14.20 5.41
CA GLY A 225 19.72 -15.67 5.41
C GLY A 225 18.53 -16.31 6.14
N LEU A 226 17.40 -15.58 6.22
CA LEU A 226 16.16 -16.01 6.88
C LEU A 226 15.01 -16.11 5.86
N GLU A 227 15.33 -16.43 4.60
CA GLU A 227 14.42 -16.48 3.46
C GLU A 227 13.22 -17.39 3.72
N LYS A 228 13.42 -18.55 4.37
CA LYS A 228 12.30 -19.46 4.69
C LYS A 228 11.24 -18.82 5.57
N ALA A 229 11.65 -18.00 6.55
CA ALA A 229 10.70 -17.28 7.41
C ALA A 229 9.93 -16.22 6.61
N ALA A 230 10.63 -15.54 5.70
CA ALA A 230 10.02 -14.56 4.80
C ALA A 230 9.06 -15.22 3.80
N SER A 231 9.41 -16.35 3.19
CA SER A 231 8.52 -17.09 2.28
C SER A 231 7.25 -17.57 2.97
N VAL A 232 7.36 -18.07 4.22
CA VAL A 232 6.18 -18.44 5.01
C VAL A 232 5.32 -17.20 5.30
N GLY A 233 5.95 -16.10 5.69
CA GLY A 233 5.27 -14.81 5.84
C GLY A 233 4.52 -14.43 4.57
N LEU A 234 5.19 -14.45 3.42
CA LEU A 234 4.63 -14.11 2.11
C LEU A 234 3.43 -14.96 1.75
N MET A 235 3.52 -16.28 1.93
CA MET A 235 2.38 -17.17 1.68
C MET A 235 1.20 -16.84 2.60
N LEU A 236 1.44 -16.62 3.89
CA LEU A 236 0.39 -16.27 4.84
C LEU A 236 -0.25 -14.92 4.52
N GLY A 237 0.56 -13.91 4.18
CA GLY A 237 0.07 -12.58 3.80
C GLY A 237 -0.77 -12.62 2.55
N PHE A 238 -0.31 -13.37 1.54
CA PHE A 238 -1.07 -13.55 0.29
C PHE A 238 -2.41 -14.23 0.55
N VAL A 239 -2.43 -15.33 1.31
CA VAL A 239 -3.66 -16.09 1.61
C VAL A 239 -4.63 -15.27 2.47
N ILE A 240 -4.12 -14.54 3.47
CA ILE A 240 -4.96 -13.68 4.31
C ILE A 240 -5.57 -12.56 3.47
N MET A 241 -4.78 -11.91 2.62
CA MET A 241 -5.30 -10.85 1.76
C MET A 241 -6.31 -11.37 0.75
N LEU A 242 -6.04 -12.52 0.12
CA LEU A 242 -7.00 -13.21 -0.75
C LEU A 242 -8.33 -13.48 -0.01
N TYR A 243 -8.25 -13.98 1.22
CA TYR A 243 -9.44 -14.28 2.01
C TYR A 243 -10.22 -13.01 2.37
N LEU A 244 -9.52 -11.94 2.76
CA LEU A 244 -10.13 -10.65 3.07
C LEU A 244 -10.84 -10.10 1.84
N ASP A 245 -10.16 -10.05 0.69
CA ASP A 245 -10.72 -9.54 -0.56
C ASP A 245 -11.99 -10.31 -0.95
N VAL A 246 -11.91 -11.64 -1.09
CA VAL A 246 -13.05 -12.50 -1.50
C VAL A 246 -14.21 -12.47 -0.52
N SER A 247 -13.97 -12.26 0.77
CA SER A 247 -15.04 -12.22 1.78
C SER A 247 -15.76 -10.87 1.84
N LEU A 248 -15.20 -9.82 1.22
CA LEU A 248 -15.65 -8.43 1.33
C LEU A 248 -16.11 -7.83 0.00
N SER A 249 -15.68 -8.41 -1.13
CA SER A 249 -16.15 -8.16 -2.50
C SER A 249 -17.50 -8.85 -2.77
#